data_AF-A0A9D7NH66-F1
#
_entry.id   AF-A0A9D7NH66-F1
#
_cell.length_a   1.000
_cell.length_b   1.000
_cell.length_c   1.000
_cell.angle_alpha   90.00
_cell.angle_beta   90.00
_cell.angle_gamma   90.00
#
_symmetry.space_group_name_H-M   'P 1'
#
loop_
_entity.id
_entity.type
_entity.pdbx_description
1 polymer ?
#
loop_
_entity_poly.entity_id
_entity_poly.type
_entity_poly.pdbx_seq_one_letter_code
_entity_poly.pdbx_strand_id
1 'polypeptide(L)'
;MRNIYLLCCLLGFVLSSSKSLAQVDQCLVHLDKSFYVSGELMWFNLYLPVANRGHAFTIRVGIVDKNGASIQTFFIATEGKSQANGHYKIPYNCNSGVYQLVFIGMESSTKSPVVLAKIAVPIYNDLEKLDIVKTTAPESIQYPVYTLKDLLVEVELNKEAYQNRETVQVLVRVKDKNGNPVKGKLSVSVSDQALTGMAILPKSSFEPGLPLTANTLSNEVFTQVKLHNEAADQGQNLIAIFFPQDWKMVYTSSKQEVYTVEMPSFVGSKISSFWGIPIPPFRCNC
;
A
#
# COMPACT_ATOMS: atom_id res chain seq x y z
N MET A 1 -42.74 -2.79 -69.50
CA MET A 1 -42.57 -3.93 -68.58
C MET A 1 -41.32 -3.71 -67.74
N ARG A 2 -41.50 -3.68 -66.41
CA ARG A 2 -40.53 -3.72 -65.29
C ARG A 2 -39.18 -2.98 -65.45
N ASN A 3 -39.13 -1.74 -64.95
CA ASN A 3 -37.92 -1.14 -64.39
C ASN A 3 -37.74 -1.63 -62.96
N ILE A 4 -36.64 -2.33 -62.69
CA ILE A 4 -36.21 -2.77 -61.35
C ILE A 4 -35.33 -1.66 -60.77
N TYR A 5 -35.84 -0.95 -59.76
CA TYR A 5 -35.02 -0.06 -58.93
C TYR A 5 -34.30 -0.91 -57.89
N LEU A 6 -32.97 -0.99 -58.02
CA LEU A 6 -32.07 -1.62 -57.07
C LEU A 6 -31.88 -0.68 -55.86
N LEU A 7 -32.71 -0.84 -54.84
CA LEU A 7 -32.59 -0.14 -53.56
C LEU A 7 -31.53 -0.87 -52.72
N CYS A 8 -30.27 -0.45 -52.83
CA CYS A 8 -29.18 -0.97 -52.02
C CYS A 8 -29.19 -0.26 -50.65
N CYS A 9 -29.80 -0.90 -49.65
CA CYS A 9 -29.78 -0.44 -48.26
C CYS A 9 -28.34 -0.45 -47.72
N LEU A 10 -27.78 0.74 -47.51
CA LEU A 10 -26.60 1.00 -46.71
C LEU A 10 -26.87 0.59 -45.25
N LEU A 11 -26.57 -0.66 -44.88
CA LEU A 11 -26.37 -1.05 -43.48
C LEU A 11 -24.98 -0.58 -43.03
N GLY A 12 -24.89 0.68 -42.66
CA GLY A 12 -23.76 1.21 -41.89
C GLY A 12 -23.83 0.66 -40.47
N PHE A 13 -23.19 -0.48 -40.22
CA PHE A 13 -22.95 -0.99 -38.88
C PHE A 13 -21.90 -0.07 -38.22
N VAL A 14 -22.36 0.97 -37.52
CA VAL A 14 -21.50 1.78 -36.66
C VAL A 14 -21.13 0.92 -35.46
N LEU A 15 -20.00 0.22 -35.56
CA LEU A 15 -19.32 -0.35 -34.41
C LEU A 15 -18.93 0.80 -33.49
N SER A 16 -19.82 1.12 -32.55
CA SER A 16 -19.50 1.99 -31.43
C SER A 16 -18.53 1.21 -30.54
N SER A 17 -17.24 1.34 -30.83
CA SER A 17 -16.16 0.92 -29.93
C SER A 17 -16.37 1.67 -28.62
N SER A 18 -17.00 1.01 -27.64
CA SER A 18 -17.06 1.49 -26.28
C SER A 18 -15.61 1.52 -25.81
N LYS A 19 -15.00 2.70 -25.79
CA LYS A 19 -13.74 2.89 -25.08
C LYS A 19 -14.05 2.64 -23.61
N SER A 20 -13.80 1.41 -23.17
CA SER A 20 -13.75 1.05 -21.76
C SER A 20 -12.92 2.13 -21.05
N LEU A 21 -13.50 2.72 -20.02
CA LEU A 21 -12.80 3.64 -19.14
C LEU A 21 -11.47 2.97 -18.77
N ALA A 22 -10.34 3.61 -19.06
CA ALA A 22 -9.02 3.06 -18.72
C ALA A 22 -9.05 2.72 -17.23
N GLN A 23 -9.16 1.42 -16.94
CA GLN A 23 -9.32 0.92 -15.60
C GLN A 23 -8.04 1.28 -14.85
N VAL A 24 -8.16 2.05 -13.77
CA VAL A 24 -7.01 2.43 -12.95
C VAL A 24 -6.42 1.14 -12.38
N ASP A 25 -5.34 0.68 -13.01
CA ASP A 25 -4.67 -0.58 -12.68
C ASP A 25 -3.53 -0.35 -11.69
N GLN A 26 -3.79 0.51 -10.70
CA GLN A 26 -2.83 0.94 -9.70
C GLN A 26 -3.49 0.85 -8.33
N CYS A 27 -2.71 0.53 -7.31
CA CYS A 27 -3.16 0.71 -5.94
C CYS A 27 -3.43 2.20 -5.65
N LEU A 28 -4.19 2.48 -4.60
CA LEU A 28 -4.29 3.82 -4.02
C LEU A 28 -4.10 3.71 -2.52
N VAL A 29 -3.18 4.50 -1.96
CA VAL A 29 -2.98 4.58 -0.51
C VAL A 29 -3.74 5.78 0.02
N HIS A 30 -4.39 5.60 1.17
CA HIS A 30 -4.97 6.67 1.95
C HIS A 30 -4.51 6.57 3.42
N LEU A 31 -4.11 7.70 4.00
CA LEU A 31 -3.76 7.89 5.40
C LEU A 31 -4.84 8.75 6.09
N ASP A 32 -5.10 8.49 7.38
CA ASP A 32 -6.09 9.27 8.14
C ASP A 32 -5.68 10.73 8.37
N LYS A 33 -4.37 11.01 8.34
CA LYS A 33 -3.79 12.35 8.52
C LYS A 33 -2.71 12.63 7.48
N SER A 34 -2.36 13.90 7.38
CA SER A 34 -1.31 14.43 6.51
C SER A 34 0.08 14.39 7.15
N PHE A 35 0.13 14.33 8.48
CA PHE A 35 1.33 14.16 9.29
C PHE A 35 0.95 13.55 10.65
N TYR A 36 1.96 13.11 11.39
CA TYR A 36 1.79 12.48 12.69
C TYR A 36 2.79 13.02 13.72
N VAL A 37 2.48 12.78 14.99
CA VAL A 37 3.39 13.02 16.12
C VAL A 37 3.88 11.70 16.70
N SER A 38 5.06 11.69 17.31
CA SER A 38 5.58 10.56 18.08
C SER A 38 4.54 10.00 19.06
N GLY A 39 4.40 8.66 19.11
CA GLY A 39 3.42 7.99 19.95
C GLY A 39 2.02 7.84 19.35
N GLU A 40 1.71 8.50 18.23
CA GLU A 40 0.40 8.37 17.57
C GLU A 40 0.21 7.02 16.85
N LEU A 41 -1.06 6.72 16.55
CA LEU A 41 -1.45 5.60 15.72
C LEU A 41 -1.76 6.10 14.30
N MET A 42 -0.92 5.73 13.34
CA MET A 42 -1.14 6.01 11.92
C MET A 42 -2.06 4.96 11.33
N TRP A 43 -3.22 5.36 10.83
CA TRP A 43 -4.14 4.47 10.11
C TRP A 43 -3.95 4.61 8.61
N PHE A 44 -4.04 3.50 7.89
CA PHE A 44 -3.98 3.50 6.44
C PHE A 44 -4.97 2.54 5.82
N ASN A 45 -5.34 2.82 4.57
CA ASN A 45 -6.08 1.93 3.70
C ASN A 45 -5.40 1.87 2.34
N LEU A 46 -5.09 0.66 1.88
CA LEU A 46 -4.61 0.38 0.54
C LEU A 46 -5.77 -0.15 -0.30
N TYR A 47 -6.26 0.65 -1.24
CA TYR A 47 -7.23 0.21 -2.23
C TYR A 47 -6.53 -0.57 -3.34
N LEU A 48 -7.09 -1.72 -3.67
CA LEU A 48 -6.52 -2.62 -4.68
C LEU A 48 -7.18 -2.40 -6.04
N PRO A 49 -6.44 -2.60 -7.14
CA PRO A 49 -7.01 -2.58 -8.48
C PRO A 49 -8.19 -3.53 -8.60
N VAL A 50 -9.14 -3.18 -9.48
CA VAL A 50 -10.32 -4.03 -9.76
C VAL A 50 -9.88 -5.43 -10.22
N ALA A 51 -8.76 -5.51 -10.96
CA ALA A 51 -8.20 -6.74 -11.46
C ALA A 51 -7.74 -7.73 -10.38
N ASN A 52 -7.53 -7.27 -9.14
CA ASN A 52 -7.14 -8.11 -8.01
C ASN A 52 -8.30 -8.43 -7.06
N ARG A 53 -9.53 -8.00 -7.35
CA ARG A 53 -10.69 -8.33 -6.51
C ARG A 53 -10.97 -9.83 -6.56
N GLY A 54 -11.20 -10.44 -5.40
CA GLY A 54 -11.40 -11.89 -5.27
C GLY A 54 -10.10 -12.70 -5.28
N HIS A 55 -8.96 -12.08 -5.63
CA HIS A 55 -7.65 -12.73 -5.57
C HIS A 55 -6.98 -12.46 -4.23
N ALA A 56 -6.81 -13.50 -3.41
CA ALA A 56 -6.14 -13.37 -2.12
C ALA A 56 -4.63 -13.36 -2.30
N PHE A 57 -3.95 -12.37 -1.70
CA PHE A 57 -2.51 -12.29 -1.67
C PHE A 57 -2.03 -11.64 -0.35
N THR A 58 -0.74 -11.71 -0.09
CA THR A 58 -0.15 -11.12 1.12
C THR A 58 0.63 -9.85 0.78
N ILE A 59 0.43 -8.81 1.57
CA ILE A 59 1.13 -7.53 1.47
C ILE A 59 2.08 -7.41 2.65
N ARG A 60 3.36 -7.19 2.34
CA ARG A 60 4.37 -6.72 3.29
C ARG A 60 4.28 -5.19 3.38
N VAL A 61 4.01 -4.69 4.57
CA VAL A 61 3.98 -3.26 4.88
C VAL A 61 5.24 -2.91 5.65
N GLY A 62 6.02 -1.95 5.14
CA GLY A 62 7.26 -1.50 5.75
C GLY A 62 7.22 0.00 6.07
N ILE A 63 7.79 0.37 7.21
CA ILE A 63 8.14 1.75 7.54
C ILE A 63 9.64 1.89 7.31
N VAL A 64 10.04 2.85 6.48
CA VAL A 64 11.45 3.15 6.22
C VAL A 64 11.76 4.59 6.59
N ASP A 65 12.98 4.83 7.08
CA ASP A 65 13.48 6.17 7.37
C ASP A 65 13.87 6.92 6.08
N LYS A 66 14.32 8.17 6.24
CA LYS A 66 14.80 9.02 5.13
C LYS A 66 15.98 8.44 4.35
N ASN A 67 16.73 7.51 4.94
CA ASN A 67 17.87 6.84 4.32
C ASN A 67 17.44 5.52 3.64
N GLY A 68 16.16 5.14 3.73
CA GLY A 68 15.63 3.87 3.24
C GLY A 68 15.86 2.70 4.20
N ALA A 69 16.38 2.93 5.41
CA ALA A 69 16.54 1.88 6.41
C ALA A 69 15.18 1.43 6.94
N SER A 70 14.93 0.11 6.96
CA SER A 70 13.69 -0.43 7.50
C SER A 70 13.65 -0.28 9.03
N ILE A 71 12.60 0.34 9.53
CA ILE A 71 12.34 0.53 10.95
C ILE A 71 11.49 -0.62 11.48
N GLN A 72 10.41 -0.91 10.76
CA GLN A 72 9.50 -1.98 11.09
C GLN A 72 8.86 -2.54 9.82
N THR A 73 8.57 -3.84 9.85
CA THR A 73 7.83 -4.53 8.80
C THR A 73 6.79 -5.46 9.42
N PHE A 74 5.63 -5.55 8.80
CA PHE A 74 4.55 -6.48 9.16
C PHE A 74 3.75 -6.88 7.92
N PHE A 75 2.90 -7.88 8.04
CA PHE A 75 2.18 -8.47 6.92
C PHE A 75 0.66 -8.40 7.09
N ILE A 76 -0.03 -8.17 5.98
CA ILE A 76 -1.49 -8.13 5.88
C ILE A 76 -1.92 -9.07 4.74
N ALA A 77 -2.83 -10.00 5.04
CA ALA A 77 -3.50 -10.78 4.01
C ALA A 77 -4.68 -9.97 3.43
N THR A 78 -4.82 -9.93 2.10
CA THR A 78 -5.96 -9.24 1.46
C THR A 78 -7.26 -10.00 1.56
N GLU A 79 -7.20 -11.33 1.73
CA GLU A 79 -8.38 -12.21 1.78
C GLU A 79 -9.32 -12.02 0.57
N GLY A 80 -8.77 -11.62 -0.59
CA GLY A 80 -9.55 -11.32 -1.80
C GLY A 80 -10.41 -10.05 -1.72
N LYS A 81 -10.29 -9.27 -0.64
CA LYS A 81 -11.01 -8.00 -0.47
C LYS A 81 -10.48 -6.95 -1.45
N SER A 82 -11.31 -5.93 -1.72
CA SER A 82 -10.94 -4.80 -2.59
C SER A 82 -10.00 -3.77 -1.95
N GLN A 83 -9.66 -3.96 -0.67
CA GLN A 83 -8.81 -3.06 0.09
C GLN A 83 -8.15 -3.81 1.24
N ALA A 84 -6.99 -3.33 1.68
CA ALA A 84 -6.28 -3.79 2.86
C ALA A 84 -6.05 -2.60 3.80
N ASN A 85 -6.68 -2.64 4.98
CA ASN A 85 -6.52 -1.62 6.00
C ASN A 85 -5.58 -2.08 7.12
N GLY A 86 -4.91 -1.13 7.76
CA GLY A 86 -4.02 -1.41 8.87
C GLY A 86 -3.68 -0.17 9.66
N HIS A 87 -2.83 -0.36 10.66
CA HIS A 87 -2.27 0.74 11.44
C HIS A 87 -0.81 0.49 11.77
N TYR A 88 -0.11 1.56 12.10
CA TYR A 88 1.25 1.54 12.63
C TYR A 88 1.32 2.43 13.87
N LYS A 89 1.79 1.88 14.99
CA LYS A 89 2.02 2.64 16.22
C LYS A 89 3.39 3.30 16.14
N ILE A 90 3.42 4.61 16.01
CA ILE A 90 4.66 5.38 15.94
C ILE A 90 5.33 5.33 17.32
N PRO A 91 6.63 4.96 17.42
CA PRO A 91 7.33 4.97 18.69
C PRO A 91 7.36 6.37 19.34
N TYR A 92 7.34 6.43 20.68
CA TYR A 92 7.45 7.68 21.43
C TYR A 92 8.80 8.39 21.24
N ASN A 93 9.83 7.64 20.85
CA ASN A 93 11.18 8.14 20.59
C ASN A 93 11.48 8.22 19.08
N CYS A 94 10.46 8.29 18.23
CA CYS A 94 10.64 8.45 16.80
C CYS A 94 11.14 9.86 16.50
N ASN A 95 12.29 9.98 15.82
CA ASN A 95 12.85 11.28 15.48
C ASN A 95 11.97 12.02 14.46
N SER A 96 12.03 13.35 14.46
CA SER A 96 11.34 14.12 13.43
C SER A 96 11.92 13.84 12.04
N GLY A 97 11.05 13.69 11.04
CA GLY A 97 11.47 13.50 9.65
C GLY A 97 10.35 13.03 8.73
N VAL A 98 10.69 12.93 7.44
CA VAL A 98 9.80 12.35 6.43
C VAL A 98 10.17 10.88 6.25
N TYR A 99 9.32 10.01 6.76
CA TYR A 99 9.41 8.56 6.61
C TYR A 99 8.67 8.12 5.33
N GLN A 100 8.79 6.85 4.97
CA GLN A 100 7.92 6.26 3.94
C GLN A 100 7.21 5.02 4.44
N LEU A 101 5.93 4.94 4.14
CA LEU A 101 5.13 3.73 4.24
C LEU A 101 5.14 3.04 2.87
N VAL A 102 5.62 1.80 2.84
CA VAL A 102 5.87 1.03 1.62
C VAL A 102 5.06 -0.24 1.64
N PHE A 103 4.32 -0.49 0.56
CA PHE A 103 3.51 -1.69 0.37
C PHE A 103 4.15 -2.57 -0.70
N ILE A 104 4.41 -3.83 -0.37
CA ILE A 104 5.13 -4.77 -1.23
C ILE A 104 4.34 -6.08 -1.31
N GLY A 105 3.99 -6.51 -2.52
CA GLY A 105 3.50 -7.86 -2.80
C GLY A 105 4.63 -8.78 -3.25
N MET A 106 4.33 -10.07 -3.40
CA MET A 106 5.26 -11.05 -3.97
C MET A 106 4.73 -11.52 -5.31
N GLU A 107 5.55 -11.52 -6.35
CA GLU A 107 5.22 -12.09 -7.65
C GLU A 107 5.23 -13.62 -7.57
N SER A 108 4.17 -14.29 -8.02
CA SER A 108 3.97 -15.74 -7.87
C SER A 108 4.95 -16.55 -8.72
N SER A 109 5.26 -16.05 -9.92
CA SER A 109 6.10 -16.75 -10.89
C SER A 109 7.60 -16.66 -10.53
N THR A 110 8.08 -15.44 -10.27
CA THR A 110 9.49 -15.16 -10.01
C THR A 110 9.85 -15.21 -8.52
N LYS A 111 8.85 -15.21 -7.63
CA LYS A 111 9.04 -15.08 -6.17
C LYS A 111 9.80 -13.81 -5.78
N SER A 112 9.70 -12.76 -6.61
CA SER A 112 10.36 -11.47 -6.39
C SER A 112 9.40 -10.46 -5.76
N PRO A 113 9.90 -9.53 -4.92
CA PRO A 113 9.07 -8.46 -4.37
C PRO A 113 8.63 -7.47 -5.46
N VAL A 114 7.38 -7.02 -5.39
CA VAL A 114 6.79 -6.00 -6.25
C VAL A 114 6.28 -4.86 -5.38
N VAL A 115 6.78 -3.64 -5.58
CA VAL A 115 6.27 -2.47 -4.87
C VAL A 115 4.88 -2.12 -5.41
N LEU A 116 3.89 -2.12 -4.53
CA LEU A 116 2.50 -1.78 -4.87
C LEU A 116 2.26 -0.28 -4.75
N ALA A 117 2.78 0.34 -3.68
CA ALA A 117 2.66 1.76 -3.43
C ALA A 117 3.71 2.24 -2.42
N LYS A 118 3.99 3.55 -2.45
CA LYS A 118 4.80 4.27 -1.47
C LYS A 118 4.11 5.58 -1.13
N ILE A 119 4.09 5.98 0.13
CA ILE A 119 3.61 7.29 0.54
C ILE A 119 4.56 7.90 1.56
N ALA A 120 4.79 9.21 1.46
CA ALA A 120 5.58 9.95 2.44
C ALA A 120 4.76 10.16 3.72
N VAL A 121 5.40 9.97 4.87
CA VAL A 121 4.78 10.10 6.19
C VAL A 121 5.63 11.07 7.01
N PRO A 122 5.26 12.37 7.04
CA PRO A 122 5.89 13.32 7.95
C PRO A 122 5.55 12.95 9.39
N ILE A 123 6.57 12.72 10.21
CA ILE A 123 6.47 12.46 11.65
C ILE A 123 7.24 13.54 12.38
N TYR A 124 6.63 14.14 13.40
CA TYR A 124 7.25 15.15 14.24
C TYR A 124 7.39 14.62 15.67
N ASN A 125 8.57 14.79 16.24
CA ASN A 125 8.81 14.55 17.65
C ASN A 125 8.54 15.84 18.42
N ASP A 126 7.50 15.85 19.25
CA ASP A 126 7.12 17.02 20.05
C ASP A 126 8.08 17.32 21.20
N LEU A 127 9.02 16.41 21.48
CA LEU A 127 10.11 16.60 22.44
C LEU A 127 11.36 17.21 21.80
N GLU A 128 11.45 17.24 20.46
CA GLU A 128 12.57 17.85 19.74
C GLU A 128 12.35 19.34 19.57
N LYS A 129 13.39 20.14 19.85
CA LYS A 129 13.41 21.53 19.40
C LYS A 129 13.68 21.54 17.90
N LEU A 130 12.63 21.78 17.12
CA LEU A 130 12.75 21.98 15.69
C LEU A 130 13.02 23.47 15.41
N ASP A 131 14.14 23.76 14.77
CA ASP A 131 14.38 25.06 14.14
C ASP A 131 13.57 25.11 12.83
N ILE A 132 12.26 25.35 12.97
CA ILE A 132 11.34 25.37 11.82
C ILE A 132 11.55 26.66 11.04
N VAL A 133 12.31 26.59 9.96
CA VAL A 133 12.28 27.62 8.92
C VAL A 133 11.01 27.39 8.10
N LYS A 134 10.06 28.32 8.14
CA LYS A 134 8.90 28.29 7.22
C LYS A 134 9.42 28.41 5.79
N THR A 135 9.51 27.29 5.09
CA THR A 135 9.74 27.28 3.65
C THR A 135 8.44 27.64 2.96
N THR A 136 8.49 28.63 2.06
CA THR A 136 7.37 28.94 1.17
C THR A 136 7.05 27.70 0.37
N ALA A 137 5.81 27.20 0.46
CA ALA A 137 5.39 26.02 -0.29
C ALA A 137 5.66 26.25 -1.78
N PRO A 138 6.17 25.24 -2.52
CA PRO A 138 6.27 25.34 -3.97
C PRO A 138 4.91 25.66 -4.59
N GLU A 139 4.93 26.33 -5.75
CA GLU A 139 3.73 26.66 -6.53
C GLU A 139 2.81 25.44 -6.68
N SER A 140 1.50 25.71 -6.74
CA SER A 140 0.43 24.72 -6.78
C SER A 140 0.77 23.53 -7.67
N ILE A 141 0.90 22.34 -7.07
CA ILE A 141 1.04 21.09 -7.84
C ILE A 141 -0.28 20.87 -8.58
N GLN A 142 -0.23 20.78 -9.91
CA GLN A 142 -1.40 20.41 -10.71
C GLN A 142 -1.74 18.94 -10.43
N TYR A 143 -2.89 18.71 -9.80
CA TYR A 143 -3.40 17.37 -9.55
C TYR A 143 -4.16 16.84 -10.76
N PRO A 144 -4.11 15.52 -11.05
CA PRO A 144 -5.05 14.91 -11.97
C PRO A 144 -6.47 15.15 -11.45
N VAL A 145 -7.27 15.90 -12.20
CA VAL A 145 -8.69 16.06 -11.91
C VAL A 145 -9.36 14.74 -12.26
N TYR A 146 -9.60 13.91 -11.24
CA TYR A 146 -10.48 12.76 -11.38
C TYR A 146 -11.91 13.29 -11.51
N THR A 147 -12.41 13.36 -12.74
CA THR A 147 -13.83 13.60 -12.97
C THR A 147 -14.57 12.31 -12.68
N LEU A 148 -15.13 12.20 -11.47
CA LEU A 148 -16.15 11.21 -11.16
C LEU A 148 -17.44 11.62 -11.91
N LYS A 149 -17.47 11.37 -13.22
CA LYS A 149 -18.56 11.83 -14.11
C LYS A 149 -19.94 11.36 -13.70
N ASP A 150 -20.02 10.31 -12.87
CA ASP A 150 -21.27 9.67 -12.49
C ASP A 150 -21.54 9.69 -10.96
N LEU A 151 -20.72 10.36 -10.13
CA LEU A 151 -20.92 10.43 -8.68
C LEU A 151 -20.93 11.86 -8.15
N LEU A 152 -21.92 12.17 -7.32
CA LEU A 152 -22.00 13.38 -6.52
C LEU A 152 -21.68 13.04 -5.07
N VAL A 153 -20.67 13.71 -4.50
CA VAL A 153 -20.26 13.56 -3.10
C VAL A 153 -20.58 14.86 -2.35
N GLU A 154 -21.44 14.77 -1.35
CA GLU A 154 -21.81 15.87 -0.46
C GLU A 154 -21.23 15.59 0.93
N VAL A 155 -20.56 16.58 1.52
CA VAL A 155 -20.04 16.52 2.89
C VAL A 155 -20.67 17.65 3.68
N GLU A 156 -21.35 17.31 4.77
CA GLU A 156 -22.08 18.26 5.62
C GLU A 156 -21.57 18.13 7.06
N LEU A 157 -21.19 19.26 7.65
CA LEU A 157 -20.85 19.38 9.06
C LEU A 157 -22.10 19.80 9.83
N ASN A 158 -22.24 19.33 11.07
CA ASN A 158 -23.37 19.75 11.90
C ASN A 158 -23.22 21.18 12.45
N LYS A 159 -22.00 21.75 12.45
CA LYS A 159 -21.67 23.11 12.90
C LYS A 159 -20.50 23.69 12.10
N GLU A 160 -20.41 25.02 12.06
CA GLU A 160 -19.30 25.75 11.44
C GLU A 160 -18.05 25.84 12.33
N ALA A 161 -18.24 25.85 13.65
CA ALA A 161 -17.15 25.96 14.63
C ALA A 161 -17.36 24.97 15.79
N TYR A 162 -16.25 24.44 16.30
CA TYR A 162 -16.21 23.47 17.37
C TYR A 162 -15.27 23.96 18.47
N GLN A 163 -15.62 23.67 19.72
CA GLN A 163 -14.76 23.92 20.87
C GLN A 163 -13.64 22.88 20.97
N ASN A 164 -12.61 23.19 21.75
CA ASN A 164 -11.55 22.22 22.03
C ASN A 164 -12.13 20.93 22.63
N ARG A 165 -11.74 19.79 22.03
CA ARG A 165 -12.19 18.44 22.42
C ARG A 165 -13.69 18.18 22.20
N GLU A 166 -14.37 19.01 21.43
CA GLU A 166 -15.74 18.75 20.98
C GLU A 166 -15.75 17.70 19.86
N THR A 167 -16.70 16.75 19.92
CA THR A 167 -16.90 15.76 18.86
C THR A 167 -17.45 16.41 17.59
N VAL A 168 -16.72 16.27 16.48
CA VAL A 168 -17.17 16.70 15.15
C VAL A 168 -18.05 15.62 14.54
N GLN A 169 -19.26 15.97 14.08
CA GLN A 169 -20.12 15.06 13.34
C GLN A 169 -20.13 15.44 11.86
N VAL A 170 -19.82 14.47 11.02
CA VAL A 170 -19.75 14.64 9.56
C VAL A 170 -20.75 13.70 8.91
N LEU A 171 -21.62 14.25 8.06
CA LEU A 171 -22.53 13.48 7.23
C LEU A 171 -22.01 13.49 5.79
N VAL A 172 -21.69 12.30 5.28
CA VAL A 172 -21.24 12.12 3.91
C VAL A 172 -22.34 11.41 3.12
N ARG A 173 -22.78 12.02 2.01
CA ARG A 173 -23.76 11.42 1.08
C ARG A 173 -23.11 11.22 -0.28
N VAL A 174 -23.31 10.04 -0.86
CA VAL A 174 -22.85 9.74 -2.21
C VAL A 174 -24.05 9.32 -3.07
N LYS A 175 -24.27 10.02 -4.16
CA LYS A 175 -25.36 9.78 -5.11
C LYS A 175 -24.80 9.52 -6.50
N ASP A 176 -25.49 8.71 -7.31
CA ASP A 176 -25.21 8.60 -8.74
C ASP A 176 -25.71 9.83 -9.50
N LYS A 177 -25.43 9.91 -10.80
CA LYS A 177 -25.93 10.99 -11.68
C LYS A 177 -27.47 11.13 -11.72
N ASN A 178 -28.20 10.09 -11.32
CA ASN A 178 -29.66 10.09 -11.27
C ASN A 178 -30.19 10.48 -9.86
N GLY A 179 -29.30 10.77 -8.90
CA GLY A 179 -29.65 11.12 -7.53
C GLY A 179 -29.84 9.93 -6.58
N ASN A 180 -29.63 8.69 -7.05
CA ASN A 180 -29.81 7.50 -6.21
C ASN A 180 -28.61 7.32 -5.26
N PRO A 181 -28.83 6.94 -3.98
CA PRO A 181 -27.74 6.63 -3.07
C PRO A 181 -26.87 5.48 -3.59
N VAL A 182 -25.55 5.67 -3.55
CA VAL A 182 -24.58 4.66 -3.99
C VAL A 182 -24.04 3.92 -2.78
N LYS A 183 -24.12 2.58 -2.80
CA LYS A 183 -23.42 1.75 -1.82
C LYS A 183 -21.93 1.80 -2.13
N GLY A 184 -21.12 2.15 -1.14
CA GLY A 184 -19.68 2.23 -1.28
C GLY A 184 -18.97 2.21 0.06
N LYS A 185 -17.64 2.08 -0.01
CA LYS A 185 -16.76 2.30 1.13
C LYS A 185 -16.19 3.71 1.02
N LEU A 186 -16.26 4.45 2.10
CA LEU A 186 -15.74 5.81 2.18
C LEU A 186 -14.53 5.81 3.10
N SER A 187 -13.59 6.71 2.82
CA SER A 187 -12.53 7.03 3.76
C SER A 187 -12.37 8.54 3.77
N VAL A 188 -12.17 9.06 4.98
CA VAL A 188 -12.13 10.49 5.26
C VAL A 188 -10.84 10.76 6.02
N SER A 189 -10.16 11.83 5.68
CA SER A 189 -9.02 12.37 6.41
C SER A 189 -9.35 13.77 6.92
N VAL A 190 -8.77 14.14 8.05
CA VAL A 190 -8.92 15.46 8.65
C VAL A 190 -7.54 16.11 8.70
N SER A 191 -7.47 17.35 8.23
CA SER A 191 -6.22 18.11 8.16
C SER A 191 -6.42 19.50 8.74
N ASP A 192 -5.41 19.98 9.46
CA ASP A 192 -5.35 21.35 9.97
C ASP A 192 -4.69 22.25 8.92
N GLN A 193 -5.49 23.09 8.27
CA GLN A 193 -5.02 24.01 7.24
C GLN A 193 -3.95 24.98 7.74
N ALA A 194 -3.98 25.39 9.01
CA ALA A 194 -2.99 26.32 9.57
C ALA A 194 -1.61 25.66 9.71
N LEU A 195 -1.58 24.33 9.89
CA LEU A 195 -0.35 23.55 10.00
C LEU A 195 0.14 23.04 8.64
N THR A 196 -0.77 22.64 7.74
CA THR A 196 -0.40 22.01 6.46
C THR A 196 -0.29 23.01 5.30
N GLY A 197 -1.01 24.12 5.36
CA GLY A 197 -1.22 25.02 4.22
C GLY A 197 -2.12 24.42 3.12
N MET A 198 -2.80 25.27 2.34
CA MET A 198 -3.76 24.81 1.30
C MET A 198 -3.11 24.00 0.17
N ALA A 199 -1.84 24.25 -0.15
CA ALA A 199 -1.17 23.62 -1.28
C ALA A 199 -0.83 22.13 -1.08
N ILE A 200 -0.77 21.65 0.18
CA ILE A 200 -0.25 20.32 0.56
C ILE A 200 -1.38 19.32 0.91
N LEU A 201 -2.61 19.81 1.08
CA LEU A 201 -3.75 18.99 1.54
C LEU A 201 -4.07 17.75 0.68
N PRO A 202 -4.02 17.79 -0.68
CA PRO A 202 -4.42 16.63 -1.48
C PRO A 202 -3.37 15.52 -1.56
N LYS A 203 -2.07 15.83 -1.44
CA LYS A 203 -0.97 14.85 -1.57
C LYS A 203 -0.53 14.20 -0.25
N SER A 204 -0.82 14.85 0.87
CA SER A 204 -0.27 14.42 2.15
C SER A 204 -0.94 13.17 2.72
N SER A 205 -2.20 12.90 2.34
CA SER A 205 -2.93 11.72 2.80
C SER A 205 -3.21 10.70 1.70
N PHE A 206 -3.00 11.02 0.42
CA PHE A 206 -3.32 10.14 -0.70
C PHE A 206 -2.16 10.07 -1.69
N GLU A 207 -1.79 8.86 -2.09
CA GLU A 207 -0.78 8.64 -3.13
C GLU A 207 -1.18 7.45 -4.02
N PRO A 208 -1.20 7.61 -5.35
CA PRO A 208 -1.38 6.50 -6.27
C PRO A 208 -0.17 5.57 -6.22
N GLY A 209 -0.44 4.28 -6.34
CA GLY A 209 0.56 3.23 -6.38
C GLY A 209 1.19 3.06 -7.77
N LEU A 210 1.94 1.99 -7.91
CA LEU A 210 2.51 1.57 -9.19
C LEU A 210 1.49 0.72 -9.97
N PRO A 211 1.57 0.70 -11.31
CA PRO A 211 0.80 -0.22 -12.13
C PRO A 211 1.04 -1.67 -11.71
N LEU A 212 -0.03 -2.45 -11.62
CA LEU A 212 0.02 -3.87 -11.30
C LEU A 212 -0.60 -4.68 -12.43
N THR A 213 -0.06 -5.87 -12.66
CA THR A 213 -0.69 -6.84 -13.56
C THR A 213 -1.64 -7.73 -12.75
N ALA A 214 -2.79 -8.05 -13.33
CA ALA A 214 -3.80 -8.90 -12.70
C ALA A 214 -3.24 -10.29 -12.31
N ASN A 215 -3.62 -10.78 -11.12
CA ASN A 215 -3.41 -12.15 -10.65
C ASN A 215 -1.97 -12.66 -10.59
N THR A 216 -0.98 -11.76 -10.63
CA THR A 216 0.43 -12.18 -10.55
C THR A 216 0.93 -12.27 -9.11
N LEU A 217 0.23 -11.67 -8.14
CA LEU A 217 0.65 -11.61 -6.75
C LEU A 217 0.34 -12.91 -5.98
N SER A 218 1.25 -13.31 -5.08
CA SER A 218 1.16 -14.54 -4.29
C SER A 218 0.54 -14.30 -2.92
N ASN A 219 -0.21 -15.29 -2.43
CA ASN A 219 -0.61 -15.40 -1.02
C ASN A 219 0.52 -15.89 -0.13
N GLU A 220 1.58 -16.44 -0.70
CA GLU A 220 2.77 -16.90 -0.01
C GLU A 220 3.79 -15.77 0.17
N VAL A 221 4.47 -15.78 1.31
CA VAL A 221 5.58 -14.88 1.58
C VAL A 221 6.87 -15.67 1.47
N PHE A 222 7.78 -15.16 0.65
CA PHE A 222 9.12 -15.71 0.51
C PHE A 222 10.13 -14.77 1.12
N THR A 223 11.13 -15.35 1.77
CA THR A 223 12.36 -14.64 2.14
C THR A 223 13.54 -15.29 1.43
N GLN A 224 14.47 -14.46 0.96
CA GLN A 224 15.74 -14.91 0.41
C GLN A 224 16.80 -14.80 1.49
N VAL A 225 17.54 -15.88 1.69
CA VAL A 225 18.65 -15.95 2.62
C VAL A 225 19.90 -16.18 1.80
N LYS A 226 20.86 -15.26 1.88
CA LYS A 226 22.19 -15.47 1.32
C LYS A 226 23.12 -15.92 2.44
N LEU A 227 23.71 -17.10 2.26
CA LEU A 227 24.76 -17.57 3.17
C LEU A 227 26.11 -17.00 2.71
N HIS A 228 26.85 -16.39 3.63
CA HIS A 228 28.25 -16.03 3.40
C HIS A 228 29.14 -17.07 4.06
N ASN A 229 29.84 -17.87 3.25
CA ASN A 229 30.75 -18.89 3.75
C ASN A 229 32.18 -18.33 3.83
N GLU A 230 32.81 -18.33 5.02
CA GLU A 230 34.18 -17.84 5.21
C GLU A 230 35.26 -18.85 4.77
N ALA A 231 34.93 -20.13 4.53
CA ALA A 231 35.86 -21.12 3.98
C ALA A 231 35.21 -21.93 2.85
N ALA A 232 35.98 -22.21 1.80
CA ALA A 232 35.52 -22.69 0.49
C ALA A 232 34.89 -24.11 0.45
N ASP A 233 34.46 -24.69 1.58
CA ASP A 233 33.99 -26.07 1.61
C ASP A 233 32.47 -26.17 1.40
N GLN A 234 32.10 -26.84 0.31
CA GLN A 234 30.74 -26.93 -0.26
C GLN A 234 29.89 -28.05 0.38
N GLY A 235 29.92 -28.17 1.70
CA GLY A 235 29.36 -29.34 2.39
C GLY A 235 27.87 -29.29 2.71
N GLN A 236 27.24 -28.12 2.81
CA GLN A 236 25.89 -28.02 3.36
C GLN A 236 24.97 -27.15 2.52
N ASN A 237 24.08 -27.84 1.80
CA ASN A 237 23.00 -27.25 1.03
C ASN A 237 21.68 -27.24 1.80
N LEU A 238 21.68 -27.31 3.13
CA LEU A 238 20.46 -27.39 3.94
C LEU A 238 20.46 -26.29 5.01
N ILE A 239 19.40 -25.49 5.05
CA ILE A 239 19.14 -24.51 6.11
C ILE A 239 17.90 -24.96 6.87
N ALA A 240 17.97 -24.97 8.20
CA ALA A 240 16.79 -25.04 9.05
C ALA A 240 16.39 -23.63 9.53
N ILE A 241 15.11 -23.35 9.49
CA ILE A 241 14.51 -22.13 10.06
C ILE A 241 13.57 -22.55 11.16
N PHE A 242 13.81 -22.03 12.36
CA PHE A 242 12.95 -22.21 13.51
C PHE A 242 12.06 -20.98 13.73
N PHE A 243 10.77 -21.24 13.89
CA PHE A 243 9.75 -20.25 14.21
C PHE A 243 9.32 -20.46 15.67
N PRO A 244 9.90 -19.73 16.64
CA PRO A 244 9.65 -19.96 18.07
C PRO A 244 8.18 -19.79 18.46
N GLN A 245 7.45 -18.91 17.79
CA GLN A 245 6.05 -18.62 18.06
C GLN A 245 5.13 -19.82 17.79
N ASP A 246 5.48 -20.66 16.81
CA ASP A 246 4.70 -21.85 16.44
C ASP A 246 5.36 -23.15 16.89
N TRP A 247 6.54 -23.07 17.50
CA TRP A 247 7.43 -24.21 17.72
C TRP A 247 7.66 -25.07 16.46
N LYS A 248 7.79 -24.40 15.30
CA LYS A 248 7.88 -25.06 13.98
C LYS A 248 9.27 -24.92 13.38
N MET A 249 9.79 -26.01 12.82
CA MET A 249 11.03 -26.01 12.04
C MET A 249 10.72 -26.27 10.56
N VAL A 250 11.30 -25.47 9.67
CA VAL A 250 11.20 -25.61 8.22
C VAL A 250 12.60 -25.79 7.66
N TYR A 251 12.75 -26.65 6.66
CA TYR A 251 14.03 -26.91 6.01
C TYR A 251 13.96 -26.49 4.55
N THR A 252 15.04 -25.91 4.04
CA THR A 252 15.20 -25.59 2.62
C THR A 252 16.57 -25.98 2.13
N SER A 253 16.67 -26.28 0.85
CA SER A 253 17.94 -26.59 0.21
C SER A 253 18.10 -25.84 -1.10
N SER A 254 19.32 -25.42 -1.40
CA SER A 254 19.67 -24.77 -2.65
C SER A 254 20.99 -25.31 -3.17
N LYS A 255 21.11 -25.38 -4.50
CA LYS A 255 22.39 -25.64 -5.17
C LYS A 255 23.20 -24.35 -5.38
N GLN A 256 22.63 -23.21 -5.00
CA GLN A 256 23.21 -21.89 -5.11
C GLN A 256 23.38 -21.28 -3.71
N GLU A 257 24.09 -20.16 -3.58
CA GLU A 257 24.25 -19.44 -2.31
C GLU A 257 22.96 -18.78 -1.80
N VAL A 258 21.89 -18.80 -2.60
CA VAL A 258 20.59 -18.20 -2.28
C VAL A 258 19.59 -19.29 -1.97
N TYR A 259 18.98 -19.18 -0.80
CA TYR A 259 17.95 -20.09 -0.31
C TYR A 259 16.62 -19.35 -0.22
N THR A 260 15.55 -20.01 -0.67
CA THR A 260 14.20 -19.47 -0.58
C THR A 260 13.42 -20.29 0.43
N VAL A 261 12.78 -19.63 1.39
CA VAL A 261 11.86 -20.28 2.33
C VAL A 261 10.49 -19.64 2.28
N GLU A 262 9.49 -20.50 2.22
CA GLU A 262 8.09 -20.14 2.41
C GLU A 262 7.81 -19.95 3.90
N MET A 263 7.28 -18.78 4.25
CA MET A 263 6.92 -18.50 5.64
C MET A 263 5.60 -19.18 6.01
N PRO A 264 5.50 -19.87 7.16
CA PRO A 264 4.24 -20.40 7.64
C PRO A 264 3.25 -19.26 7.90
N SER A 265 1.96 -19.47 7.60
CA SER A 265 0.89 -18.48 7.76
C SER A 265 0.99 -17.68 9.08
N PHE A 266 0.89 -16.36 8.98
CA PHE A 266 0.88 -15.45 10.12
C PHE A 266 0.26 -14.10 9.77
N VAL A 267 -0.12 -13.35 10.80
CA VAL A 267 -0.55 -11.95 10.70
C VAL A 267 0.34 -11.13 11.62
N GLY A 268 0.77 -9.94 11.17
CA GLY A 268 1.64 -9.06 11.97
C GLY A 268 3.12 -9.33 11.77
N SER A 269 3.87 -9.51 12.88
CA SER A 269 5.33 -9.69 12.87
C SER A 269 5.71 -11.04 13.45
N LYS A 270 6.62 -11.74 12.75
CA LYS A 270 7.07 -13.09 13.10
C LYS A 270 8.59 -13.11 13.29
N ILE A 271 9.03 -13.56 14.45
CA ILE A 271 10.46 -13.79 14.71
C ILE A 271 10.82 -15.15 14.12
N SER A 272 11.93 -15.22 13.39
CA SER A 272 12.53 -16.48 12.94
C SER A 272 14.00 -16.54 13.35
N SER A 273 14.49 -17.75 13.58
CA SER A 273 15.90 -18.01 13.87
C SER A 273 16.42 -19.02 12.85
N PHE A 274 17.53 -18.69 12.21
CA PHE A 274 18.19 -19.60 11.28
C PHE A 274 19.12 -20.50 12.09
N TRP A 275 18.92 -21.80 11.94
CA TRP A 275 19.75 -22.82 12.57
C TRP A 275 20.46 -23.61 11.47
N GLY A 276 21.77 -23.70 11.61
CA GLY A 276 22.62 -24.60 10.86
C GLY A 276 23.85 -24.90 11.72
N ILE A 277 24.49 -26.03 11.47
CA ILE A 277 25.86 -26.27 11.92
C ILE A 277 26.74 -26.08 10.68
N PRO A 278 26.89 -24.85 10.16
CA PRO A 278 27.77 -24.64 9.04
C PRO A 278 29.20 -24.82 9.56
N ILE A 279 29.86 -25.84 9.02
CA ILE A 279 31.30 -25.95 9.11
C ILE A 279 31.76 -25.40 7.75
N PRO A 280 32.24 -24.15 7.67
CA PRO A 280 32.55 -23.15 8.73
C PRO A 280 31.40 -22.14 9.03
N PRO A 281 31.49 -21.31 10.09
CA PRO A 281 30.44 -20.35 10.47
C PRO A 281 30.07 -19.34 9.37
N PHE A 282 28.77 -19.02 9.23
CA PHE A 282 28.26 -17.97 8.35
C PHE A 282 27.59 -16.82 9.12
N ARG A 283 27.49 -15.65 8.47
CA ARG A 283 26.65 -14.51 8.91
C ARG A 283 25.45 -14.34 7.97
N CYS A 284 24.29 -14.03 8.53
CA CYS A 284 23.06 -13.75 7.80
C CYS A 284 22.79 -12.24 7.80
N ASN A 285 22.69 -11.63 6.62
CA ASN A 285 22.16 -10.27 6.47
C ASN A 285 20.71 -10.39 5.99
N CYS A 286 19.76 -9.98 6.82
CA CYS A 286 18.34 -9.91 6.48
C CYS A 286 17.98 -8.55 5.86
#